data_AF-A0A522P446-F1
#
_entry.id   AF-A0A522P446-F1
#
_cell.length_a   1.000
_cell.length_b   1.000
_cell.length_c   1.000
_cell.angle_alpha   90.00
_cell.angle_beta   90.00
_cell.angle_gamma   90.00
#
_symmetry.space_group_name_H-M   'P 1'
#
loop_
_entity.id
_entity.type
_entity.pdbx_description
1 polymer ?
#
loop_
_entity_poly.entity_id
_entity_poly.type
_entity_poly.pdbx_seq_one_letter_code
_entity_poly.pdbx_strand_id
1 'polypeptide(L)'
;MAGGSGRIMARIVVAVLAACAFTFTVASPASAATENIPPTTTVSVENPAAVAVDAAGETYVVSSNTKTVDVFDLAGNLIRSLAGSKTLLNAPIGMTVDVNGYLYVANNAAVNAILVFAPGSGGDTAPVRVISGSNTQLAGVRGLAVDAAGDIFAANFATWGGTITVYAPGAAGNVPPLRTISGVRPDFPVRTMSTSGMGCST
;
A
#
# COMPACT_ATOMS: atom_id res chain seq x y z
N MET A 1 11.32 14.07 -52.75
CA MET A 1 9.92 13.77 -52.38
C MET A 1 9.94 12.72 -51.28
N ALA A 2 9.04 12.88 -50.29
CA ALA A 2 8.87 12.13 -49.03
C ALA A 2 9.07 10.61 -49.10
N GLY A 3 9.36 9.83 -48.05
CA GLY A 3 9.32 10.00 -46.60
C GLY A 3 9.18 8.61 -45.92
N GLY A 4 9.49 8.50 -44.62
CA GLY A 4 9.09 7.39 -43.72
C GLY A 4 10.13 6.28 -43.50
N SER A 5 10.90 6.28 -42.39
CA SER A 5 10.59 5.66 -41.07
C SER A 5 10.28 4.16 -41.17
N GLY A 6 11.08 3.21 -40.69
CA GLY A 6 11.78 3.11 -39.40
C GLY A 6 11.12 2.01 -38.56
N ARG A 7 11.72 0.82 -38.49
CA ARG A 7 11.39 -0.24 -37.51
C ARG A 7 12.62 -1.12 -37.22
N ILE A 8 13.21 -0.96 -36.04
CA ILE A 8 14.18 -1.90 -35.46
C ILE A 8 13.35 -2.90 -34.63
N MET A 9 13.29 -4.17 -35.06
CA MET A 9 12.73 -5.27 -34.27
C MET A 9 13.87 -6.06 -33.63
N ALA A 10 13.84 -6.18 -32.31
CA ALA A 10 14.68 -7.09 -31.54
C ALA A 10 14.28 -8.55 -31.81
N ARG A 11 15.25 -9.41 -32.09
CA ARG A 11 15.11 -10.87 -32.10
C ARG A 11 16.35 -11.47 -31.44
N ILE A 12 16.21 -12.00 -30.23
CA ILE A 12 17.17 -12.93 -29.65
C ILE A 12 16.49 -14.30 -29.64
N VAL A 13 17.00 -15.19 -30.48
CA VAL A 13 16.69 -16.62 -30.47
C VAL A 13 17.91 -17.29 -29.84
N VAL A 14 17.74 -18.03 -28.75
CA VAL A 14 18.70 -19.07 -28.36
C VAL A 14 17.94 -20.27 -27.80
N ALA A 15 18.06 -21.39 -28.51
CA ALA A 15 17.84 -22.74 -27.98
C ALA A 15 19.18 -23.48 -28.07
N VAL A 16 19.48 -24.33 -27.08
CA VAL A 16 20.09 -25.68 -27.17
C VAL A 16 20.55 -26.13 -25.77
N LEU A 17 20.21 -27.37 -25.43
CA LEU A 17 20.57 -28.12 -24.21
C LEU A 17 22.07 -28.52 -24.15
N ALA A 18 22.66 -28.57 -22.96
CA ALA A 18 23.42 -29.73 -22.40
C ALA A 18 24.13 -29.35 -21.07
N ALA A 19 24.20 -30.32 -20.16
CA ALA A 19 24.69 -30.20 -18.77
C ALA A 19 26.22 -30.10 -18.64
N CYS A 20 26.71 -29.30 -17.67
CA CYS A 20 28.01 -29.52 -17.02
C CYS A 20 28.05 -28.75 -15.67
N ALA A 21 28.51 -29.41 -14.60
CA ALA A 21 28.64 -28.82 -13.28
C ALA A 21 29.70 -27.70 -13.28
N PHE A 22 29.36 -26.54 -12.71
CA PHE A 22 30.34 -25.48 -12.43
C PHE A 22 30.33 -25.21 -10.92
N THR A 23 31.43 -25.56 -10.25
CA THR A 23 31.73 -25.10 -8.90
C THR A 23 31.99 -23.60 -8.94
N PHE A 24 31.24 -22.82 -8.17
CA PHE A 24 31.44 -21.37 -8.07
C PHE A 24 32.44 -21.07 -6.96
N THR A 25 33.66 -20.67 -7.33
CA THR A 25 34.61 -20.03 -6.42
C THR A 25 34.26 -18.54 -6.32
N VAL A 26 33.79 -18.10 -5.16
CA VAL A 26 33.70 -16.67 -4.86
C VAL A 26 35.11 -16.11 -4.64
N ALA A 27 35.61 -15.38 -5.63
CA ALA A 27 36.72 -14.48 -5.41
C ALA A 27 36.19 -13.21 -4.73
N SER A 28 36.79 -12.83 -3.61
CA SER A 28 36.77 -11.47 -3.08
C SER A 28 38.13 -11.20 -2.43
N PRO A 29 38.62 -9.96 -2.41
CA PRO A 29 37.83 -8.72 -2.38
C PRO A 29 38.31 -7.63 -3.38
N ALA A 30 37.53 -6.55 -3.42
CA ALA A 30 37.84 -5.22 -3.96
C ALA A 30 37.55 -4.96 -5.45
N SER A 31 36.37 -4.38 -5.69
CA SER A 31 36.34 -3.00 -6.19
C SER A 31 35.13 -2.33 -5.55
N ALA A 32 35.38 -1.42 -4.61
CA ALA A 32 34.37 -0.43 -4.28
C ALA A 32 34.23 0.43 -5.54
N ALA A 33 33.33 0.02 -6.44
CA ALA A 33 32.77 0.97 -7.37
C ALA A 33 32.17 2.07 -6.50
N THR A 34 32.75 3.27 -6.58
CA THR A 34 31.99 4.47 -6.28
C THR A 34 30.81 4.42 -7.24
N GLU A 35 29.70 3.83 -6.82
CA GLU A 35 28.42 4.10 -7.45
C GLU A 35 28.29 5.61 -7.35
N ASN A 36 28.45 6.26 -8.49
CA ASN A 36 27.99 7.61 -8.67
C ASN A 36 26.47 7.52 -8.57
N ILE A 37 25.96 7.42 -7.34
CA ILE A 37 24.53 7.46 -7.07
C ILE A 37 24.12 8.80 -7.66
N PRO A 38 23.36 8.79 -8.78
CA PRO A 38 22.94 10.04 -9.40
C PRO A 38 22.26 10.86 -8.30
N PRO A 39 22.49 12.19 -8.25
CA PRO A 39 21.98 13.02 -7.16
C PRO A 39 20.51 12.70 -6.94
N THR A 40 20.22 12.01 -5.84
CA THR A 40 18.87 11.62 -5.52
C THR A 40 18.15 12.90 -5.20
N THR A 41 17.20 13.30 -6.03
CA THR A 41 16.22 14.32 -5.67
C THR A 41 15.45 13.80 -4.47
N THR A 42 15.90 14.18 -3.26
CA THR A 42 15.20 13.84 -2.02
C THR A 42 13.93 14.66 -1.97
N VAL A 43 12.81 14.08 -2.39
CA VAL A 43 11.50 14.65 -2.08
C VAL A 43 11.19 14.29 -0.64
N SER A 44 11.10 15.31 0.22
CA SER A 44 10.74 15.12 1.63
C SER A 44 9.28 14.71 1.74
N VAL A 45 9.03 13.53 2.31
CA VAL A 45 7.68 13.11 2.72
C VAL A 45 7.62 13.19 4.24
N GLU A 46 6.75 14.03 4.77
CA GLU A 46 6.67 14.27 6.21
C GLU A 46 5.75 13.26 6.90
N ASN A 47 6.32 12.43 7.78
CA ASN A 47 5.58 11.44 8.58
C ASN A 47 4.71 10.50 7.73
N PRO A 48 5.32 9.68 6.84
CA PRO A 48 4.58 8.71 6.06
C PRO A 48 3.94 7.67 6.99
N ALA A 49 2.64 7.42 6.80
CA ALA A 49 1.86 6.47 7.59
C ALA A 49 1.61 5.15 6.83
N ALA A 50 1.40 5.20 5.51
CA ALA A 50 1.25 4.03 4.67
C ALA A 50 1.72 4.28 3.24
N VAL A 51 1.99 3.20 2.51
CA VAL A 51 2.41 3.20 1.10
C VAL A 51 1.61 2.17 0.32
N ALA A 52 1.28 2.49 -0.93
CA ALA A 52 0.69 1.56 -1.89
C ALA A 52 1.34 1.77 -3.27
N VAL A 53 1.31 0.74 -4.12
CA VAL A 53 1.80 0.80 -5.50
C VAL A 53 0.71 0.26 -6.40
N ASP A 54 0.43 0.95 -7.50
CA ASP A 54 -0.55 0.48 -8.49
C ASP A 54 0.08 -0.34 -9.62
N ALA A 55 -0.76 -0.86 -10.52
CA ALA A 55 -0.31 -1.68 -11.65
C ALA A 55 0.48 -0.89 -12.71
N ALA A 56 0.39 0.44 -12.73
CA ALA A 56 1.21 1.31 -13.58
C ALA A 56 2.59 1.58 -12.96
N GLY A 57 2.80 1.17 -11.71
CA GLY A 57 4.03 1.36 -10.94
C GLY A 57 4.11 2.74 -10.28
N GLU A 58 3.00 3.45 -10.15
CA GLU A 58 2.95 4.69 -9.39
C GLU A 58 2.89 4.35 -7.89
N THR A 59 3.72 5.03 -7.10
CA THR A 59 3.84 4.81 -5.65
C THR A 59 3.11 5.92 -4.92
N TYR A 60 2.13 5.55 -4.09
CA TYR A 60 1.31 6.46 -3.31
C TYR A 60 1.79 6.40 -1.87
N VAL A 61 2.05 7.56 -1.26
CA VAL A 61 2.47 7.68 0.13
C VAL A 61 1.51 8.60 0.85
N VAL A 62 0.91 8.12 1.93
CA VAL A 62 0.00 8.93 2.74
C VAL A 62 0.72 9.48 3.95
N SER A 63 0.52 10.78 4.19
CA SER A 63 1.17 11.53 5.25
C SER A 63 0.11 12.03 6.21
N SER A 64 0.13 11.50 7.44
CA SER A 64 -0.98 11.69 8.38
C SER A 64 -1.06 13.12 8.94
N ASN A 65 0.11 13.73 9.18
CA ASN A 65 0.23 15.09 9.73
C ASN A 65 -0.12 16.16 8.70
N THR A 66 0.39 16.02 7.47
CA THR A 66 0.14 16.97 6.38
C THR A 66 -1.22 16.74 5.73
N LYS A 67 -1.88 15.60 6.00
CA LYS A 67 -3.16 15.18 5.41
C LYS A 67 -3.06 15.12 3.88
N THR A 68 -1.97 14.56 3.38
CA THR A 68 -1.69 14.45 1.95
C THR A 68 -1.56 13.00 1.51
N VAL A 69 -1.83 12.75 0.23
CA VAL A 69 -1.35 11.56 -0.48
C VAL A 69 -0.45 12.02 -1.61
N ASP A 70 0.84 11.76 -1.47
CA ASP A 70 1.87 12.09 -2.45
C ASP A 70 2.10 10.91 -3.37
N VAL A 71 2.16 11.15 -4.68
CA VAL A 71 2.30 10.09 -5.68
C VAL A 71 3.54 10.29 -6.52
N PHE A 72 4.30 9.20 -6.64
CA PHE A 72 5.61 9.15 -7.26
C PHE A 72 5.60 8.22 -8.46
N ASP A 73 6.40 8.55 -9.48
CA ASP A 73 6.71 7.61 -10.56
C ASP A 73 7.74 6.54 -10.13
N LEU A 74 8.04 5.58 -11.02
CA LEU A 74 9.05 4.53 -10.74
C LEU A 74 10.47 5.09 -10.53
N ALA A 75 10.75 6.31 -11.00
CA ALA A 75 12.03 6.98 -10.80
C ALA A 75 12.08 7.75 -9.47
N GLY A 76 10.98 7.75 -8.70
CA GLY A 76 10.86 8.45 -7.42
C GLY A 76 10.55 9.94 -7.54
N ASN A 77 10.16 10.43 -8.72
CA ASN A 77 9.76 11.82 -8.89
C ASN A 77 8.32 12.02 -8.40
N LEU A 78 8.07 13.07 -7.63
CA LEU A 78 6.71 13.47 -7.26
C LEU A 78 5.96 13.96 -8.51
N ILE A 79 4.90 13.26 -8.88
CA ILE A 79 4.10 13.55 -10.08
C ILE A 79 2.74 14.16 -9.76
N ARG A 80 2.22 13.95 -8.55
CA ARG A 80 0.99 14.60 -8.05
C ARG A 80 0.89 14.50 -6.54
N SER A 81 0.06 15.34 -5.94
CA SER A 81 -0.31 15.27 -4.52
C SER A 81 -1.80 15.55 -4.36
N LEU A 82 -2.49 14.77 -3.55
CA LEU A 82 -3.85 15.02 -3.09
C LEU A 82 -3.77 15.78 -1.77
N ALA A 83 -4.26 17.02 -1.79
CA ALA A 83 -4.23 17.91 -0.63
C ALA A 83 -5.33 18.97 -0.74
N GLY A 84 -5.80 19.47 0.39
CA GLY A 84 -6.84 20.50 0.45
C GLY A 84 -8.14 20.00 1.08
N SER A 85 -9.07 20.93 1.34
CA SER A 85 -10.25 20.65 2.13
C SER A 85 -11.28 19.77 1.42
N LYS A 86 -11.36 19.82 0.08
CA LYS A 86 -12.29 18.99 -0.70
C LYS A 86 -11.89 17.52 -0.70
N THR A 87 -10.62 17.22 -0.49
CA THR A 87 -10.15 15.83 -0.37
C THR A 87 -10.78 15.10 0.81
N LEU A 88 -11.24 15.84 1.82
CA LEU A 88 -11.74 15.30 3.10
C LEU A 88 -10.69 14.49 3.89
N LEU A 89 -9.41 14.51 3.50
CA LEU A 89 -8.35 13.81 4.21
C LEU A 89 -8.24 14.35 5.65
N ASN A 90 -8.42 13.47 6.63
CA ASN A 90 -8.37 13.85 8.03
C ASN A 90 -7.88 12.68 8.87
N ALA A 91 -6.68 12.82 9.43
CA ALA A 91 -5.92 11.74 10.05
C ALA A 91 -5.91 10.46 9.18
N PRO A 92 -5.44 10.55 7.91
CA PRO A 92 -5.37 9.37 7.07
C PRO A 92 -4.22 8.46 7.55
N ILE A 93 -4.49 7.18 7.74
CA ILE A 93 -3.50 6.25 8.35
C ILE A 93 -3.24 4.96 7.56
N GLY A 94 -4.13 4.62 6.62
CA GLY A 94 -4.00 3.44 5.78
C GLY A 94 -4.51 3.72 4.38
N MET A 95 -3.98 3.00 3.39
CA MET A 95 -4.44 3.13 2.01
C MET A 95 -4.23 1.83 1.24
N THR A 96 -4.97 1.67 0.14
CA THR A 96 -4.72 0.67 -0.90
C THR A 96 -5.18 1.21 -2.25
N VAL A 97 -4.71 0.62 -3.35
CA VAL A 97 -5.14 0.95 -4.70
C VAL A 97 -5.66 -0.34 -5.34
N ASP A 98 -6.84 -0.27 -5.97
CA ASP A 98 -7.41 -1.44 -6.65
C ASP A 98 -6.85 -1.62 -8.07
N VAL A 99 -7.22 -2.75 -8.70
CA VAL A 99 -6.77 -3.09 -10.06
C VAL A 99 -7.18 -2.09 -11.12
N ASN A 100 -8.22 -1.29 -10.88
CA ASN A 100 -8.69 -0.24 -11.77
C ASN A 100 -8.03 1.12 -11.48
N GLY A 101 -7.14 1.20 -10.49
CA GLY A 101 -6.43 2.40 -10.08
C GLY A 101 -7.21 3.30 -9.12
N TYR A 102 -8.34 2.85 -8.55
CA TYR A 102 -9.01 3.64 -7.51
C TYR A 102 -8.21 3.58 -6.22
N LEU A 103 -7.97 4.75 -5.64
CA LEU A 103 -7.28 4.89 -4.36
C LEU A 103 -8.30 4.89 -3.23
N TYR A 104 -8.11 4.01 -2.24
CA TYR A 104 -8.92 3.92 -1.03
C TYR A 104 -8.08 4.37 0.15
N VAL A 105 -8.55 5.35 0.92
CA VAL A 105 -7.86 5.92 2.07
C VAL A 105 -8.70 5.75 3.33
N ALA A 106 -8.11 5.21 4.39
CA ALA A 106 -8.71 5.12 5.71
C ALA A 106 -8.45 6.41 6.49
N ASN A 107 -9.51 7.19 6.70
CA ASN A 107 -9.52 8.30 7.63
C ASN A 107 -9.83 7.80 9.03
N ASN A 108 -8.90 8.02 9.95
CA ASN A 108 -9.03 7.68 11.35
C ASN A 108 -9.11 8.93 12.23
N ALA A 109 -10.16 9.72 11.97
CA ALA A 109 -10.48 10.90 12.76
C ALA A 109 -11.64 10.63 13.74
N ALA A 110 -12.22 11.69 14.31
CA ALA A 110 -13.42 11.60 15.14
C ALA A 110 -14.59 10.86 14.45
N VAL A 111 -14.68 10.96 13.13
CA VAL A 111 -15.57 10.15 12.30
C VAL A 111 -14.70 9.28 11.41
N ASN A 112 -14.79 7.96 11.57
CA ASN A 112 -14.11 7.00 10.69
C ASN A 112 -14.75 7.03 9.31
N ALA A 113 -13.92 7.05 8.28
CA ALA A 113 -14.39 7.00 6.90
C ALA A 113 -13.40 6.27 6.01
N ILE A 114 -13.91 5.65 4.95
CA ILE A 114 -13.12 5.22 3.80
C ILE A 114 -13.41 6.20 2.68
N LEU A 115 -12.38 6.91 2.23
CA LEU A 115 -12.45 7.82 1.09
C LEU A 115 -11.97 7.06 -0.15
N VAL A 116 -12.70 7.21 -1.26
CA VAL A 116 -12.31 6.60 -2.53
C VAL A 116 -12.09 7.69 -3.56
N PHE A 117 -10.91 7.73 -4.17
CA PHE A 117 -10.53 8.68 -5.21
C PHE A 117 -10.44 7.99 -6.56
N ALA A 118 -10.79 8.70 -7.62
CA ALA A 118 -10.68 8.19 -8.98
C ALA A 118 -9.20 8.00 -9.38
N PRO A 119 -8.90 7.11 -10.34
CA PRO A 119 -7.56 6.98 -10.90
C PRO A 119 -7.02 8.33 -11.38
N GLY A 120 -5.74 8.61 -11.09
CA GLY A 120 -5.09 9.86 -11.47
C GLY A 120 -5.55 11.12 -10.71
N SER A 121 -6.33 10.97 -9.63
CA SER A 121 -6.74 12.13 -8.81
C SER A 121 -5.53 12.88 -8.24
N GLY A 122 -5.60 14.21 -8.24
CA GLY A 122 -4.60 15.12 -7.66
C GLY A 122 -5.19 16.46 -7.28
N GLY A 123 -4.42 17.29 -6.58
CA GLY A 123 -4.84 18.59 -6.05
C GLY A 123 -5.96 18.47 -5.01
N ASP A 124 -6.81 19.51 -4.95
CA ASP A 124 -7.97 19.60 -4.06
C ASP A 124 -9.21 18.93 -4.68
N THR A 125 -9.08 17.64 -5.01
CA THR A 125 -10.15 16.85 -5.64
C THR A 125 -10.95 16.07 -4.60
N ALA A 126 -12.27 16.11 -4.71
CA ALA A 126 -13.16 15.37 -3.82
C ALA A 126 -13.16 13.86 -4.10
N PRO A 127 -13.36 13.01 -3.08
CA PRO A 127 -13.51 11.58 -3.28
C PRO A 127 -14.80 11.27 -4.07
N VAL A 128 -14.72 10.28 -4.96
CA VAL A 128 -15.87 9.79 -5.73
C VAL A 128 -16.83 8.94 -4.89
N ARG A 129 -16.35 8.37 -3.78
CA ARG A 129 -17.17 7.68 -2.78
C ARG A 129 -16.64 7.95 -1.38
N VAL A 130 -17.56 8.03 -0.42
CA VAL A 130 -17.24 8.11 1.01
C VAL A 130 -18.08 7.07 1.71
N ILE A 131 -17.44 6.11 2.40
CA ILE A 131 -18.12 5.14 3.27
C ILE A 131 -17.95 5.63 4.69
N SER A 132 -19.03 6.03 5.34
CA SER A 132 -19.00 6.58 6.70
C SER A 132 -20.37 6.53 7.36
N GLY A 133 -20.41 6.63 8.69
CA GLY A 133 -21.64 6.62 9.48
C GLY A 133 -21.80 5.37 10.34
N SER A 134 -22.78 5.38 11.23
CA SER A 134 -22.95 4.37 12.28
C SER A 134 -23.23 2.96 11.76
N ASN A 135 -23.92 2.82 10.63
CA ASN A 135 -24.28 1.52 10.07
C ASN A 135 -23.08 0.82 9.44
N THR A 136 -22.05 1.57 9.09
CA THR A 136 -20.81 1.00 8.53
C THR A 136 -20.09 0.12 9.54
N GLN A 137 -20.20 0.40 10.85
CA GLN A 137 -19.41 -0.27 11.89
C GLN A 137 -17.89 -0.04 11.73
N LEU A 138 -17.49 0.99 10.99
CA LEU A 138 -16.08 1.41 10.94
C LEU A 138 -15.63 1.90 12.32
N ALA A 139 -14.56 1.31 12.83
CA ALA A 139 -14.03 1.61 14.14
C ALA A 139 -12.50 1.53 14.10
N GLY A 140 -11.81 2.67 14.14
CA GLY A 140 -10.36 2.64 14.24
C GLY A 140 -9.69 2.06 13.00
N VAL A 141 -10.16 2.39 11.78
CA VAL A 141 -9.72 1.70 10.56
C VAL A 141 -8.25 1.98 10.28
N ARG A 142 -7.38 0.96 10.41
CA ARG A 142 -5.93 1.10 10.21
C ARG A 142 -5.42 0.60 8.88
N GLY A 143 -6.07 -0.42 8.34
CA GLY A 143 -5.66 -1.07 7.10
C GLY A 143 -6.84 -1.27 6.18
N LEU A 144 -6.58 -1.21 4.88
CA LEU A 144 -7.53 -1.49 3.82
C LEU A 144 -6.94 -2.53 2.88
N ALA A 145 -7.79 -3.37 2.33
CA ALA A 145 -7.49 -4.19 1.17
C ALA A 145 -8.72 -4.20 0.25
N VAL A 146 -8.48 -4.35 -1.04
CA VAL A 146 -9.55 -4.53 -2.04
C VAL A 146 -9.21 -5.77 -2.84
N ASP A 147 -10.17 -6.68 -3.01
CA ASP A 147 -9.97 -7.88 -3.81
C ASP A 147 -10.23 -7.63 -5.30
N ALA A 148 -10.03 -8.67 -6.13
CA ALA A 148 -10.23 -8.57 -7.57
C ALA A 148 -11.70 -8.35 -7.98
N ALA A 149 -12.67 -8.69 -7.12
CA ALA A 149 -14.08 -8.40 -7.35
C ALA A 149 -14.45 -6.96 -6.96
N GLY A 150 -13.58 -6.28 -6.20
CA GLY A 150 -13.79 -4.93 -5.69
C GLY A 150 -14.39 -4.90 -4.28
N ASP A 151 -14.47 -6.04 -3.57
CA ASP A 151 -14.89 -6.05 -2.17
C ASP A 151 -13.84 -5.29 -1.34
N ILE A 152 -14.31 -4.41 -0.47
CA ILE A 152 -13.47 -3.54 0.34
C ILE A 152 -13.38 -4.13 1.75
N PHE A 153 -12.18 -4.49 2.17
CA PHE A 153 -11.89 -5.04 3.49
C PHE A 153 -11.29 -3.93 4.36
N ALA A 154 -11.95 -3.62 5.47
CA ALA A 154 -11.49 -2.61 6.42
C ALA A 154 -11.13 -3.24 7.76
N ALA A 155 -9.85 -3.12 8.14
CA ALA A 155 -9.32 -3.61 9.40
C ALA A 155 -9.61 -2.60 10.52
N ASN A 156 -10.67 -2.87 11.28
CA ASN A 156 -11.10 -2.09 12.43
C ASN A 156 -10.24 -2.46 13.65
N PHE A 157 -9.36 -1.55 14.04
CA PHE A 157 -8.45 -1.78 15.15
C PHE A 157 -9.11 -1.51 16.50
N ALA A 158 -8.98 -2.48 17.40
CA ALA A 158 -9.26 -2.34 18.82
C ALA A 158 -8.23 -3.14 19.62
N THR A 159 -7.90 -2.68 20.83
CA THR A 159 -6.92 -3.35 21.72
C THR A 159 -7.28 -4.81 21.99
N TRP A 160 -8.58 -5.11 22.08
CA TRP A 160 -9.11 -6.45 22.28
C TRP A 160 -10.34 -6.62 21.39
N GLY A 161 -10.32 -7.58 20.46
CA GLY A 161 -11.49 -7.88 19.61
C GLY A 161 -11.66 -6.97 18.39
N GLY A 162 -10.57 -6.56 17.75
CA GLY A 162 -10.63 -5.93 16.43
C GLY A 162 -11.39 -6.80 15.41
N THR A 163 -11.96 -6.16 14.38
CA THR A 163 -12.78 -6.83 13.38
C THR A 163 -12.33 -6.46 11.97
N ILE A 164 -12.72 -7.25 10.98
CA ILE A 164 -12.65 -6.85 9.58
C ILE A 164 -14.08 -6.69 9.08
N THR A 165 -14.43 -5.51 8.61
CA THR A 165 -15.70 -5.26 7.92
C THR A 165 -15.47 -5.35 6.41
N VAL A 166 -16.37 -6.04 5.69
CA VAL A 166 -16.29 -6.19 4.24
C VAL A 166 -17.45 -5.46 3.59
N TYR A 167 -17.18 -4.62 2.60
CA TYR A 167 -18.19 -3.87 1.86
C TYR A 167 -18.20 -4.27 0.39
N ALA A 168 -19.39 -4.17 -0.23
CA ALA A 168 -19.55 -4.45 -1.64
C ALA A 168 -18.74 -3.48 -2.53
N PRO A 169 -18.42 -3.89 -3.76
CA PRO A 169 -17.85 -3.00 -4.76
C PRO A 169 -18.77 -1.80 -4.95
N GLY A 170 -18.19 -0.60 -4.95
CA GLY A 170 -18.96 0.63 -5.12
C GLY A 170 -19.74 1.11 -3.89
N ALA A 171 -19.58 0.49 -2.72
CA ALA A 171 -20.18 0.96 -1.47
C ALA A 171 -19.92 2.46 -1.23
N ALA A 172 -20.97 3.19 -0.83
CA ALA A 172 -20.92 4.61 -0.52
C ALA A 172 -22.01 4.98 0.50
N GLY A 173 -21.75 6.00 1.30
CA GLY A 173 -22.63 6.46 2.38
C GLY A 173 -22.60 5.56 3.61
N ASN A 174 -23.71 5.59 4.35
CA ASN A 174 -23.90 4.87 5.62
C ASN A 174 -24.49 3.48 5.40
N VAL A 175 -23.71 2.60 4.77
CA VAL A 175 -24.14 1.24 4.39
C VAL A 175 -23.59 0.19 5.37
N PRO A 176 -24.37 -0.86 5.69
CA PRO A 176 -23.86 -1.96 6.49
C PRO A 176 -22.81 -2.79 5.74
N PRO A 177 -21.88 -3.44 6.44
CA PRO A 177 -20.97 -4.38 5.82
C PRO A 177 -21.72 -5.62 5.31
N LEU A 178 -21.24 -6.21 4.21
CA LEU A 178 -21.69 -7.52 3.71
C LEU A 178 -21.49 -8.61 4.76
N ARG A 179 -20.36 -8.53 5.48
CA ARG A 179 -20.01 -9.43 6.56
C ARG A 179 -18.96 -8.80 7.46
N THR A 180 -18.94 -9.26 8.71
CA THR A 180 -17.92 -8.91 9.69
C THR A 180 -17.15 -10.17 10.05
N ILE A 181 -15.83 -10.13 9.93
CA ILE A 181 -14.92 -11.20 10.33
C ILE A 181 -14.35 -10.82 11.70
N SER A 182 -14.53 -11.68 12.68
CA SER A 182 -14.07 -11.50 14.04
C SER A 182 -13.74 -12.84 14.69
N GLY A 183 -13.07 -12.80 15.83
CA GLY A 183 -12.74 -13.99 16.62
C GLY A 183 -11.32 -13.95 17.17
N VAL A 184 -11.10 -14.71 18.23
CA VAL A 184 -9.76 -15.06 18.72
C VAL A 184 -9.34 -16.36 18.05
N ARG A 185 -8.07 -16.51 17.65
CA ARG A 185 -7.53 -17.84 17.30
C ARG A 185 -7.20 -18.57 18.61
N PRO A 186 -7.97 -19.59 19.03
CA PRO A 186 -7.76 -20.25 20.31
C PRO A 186 -6.56 -21.21 20.30
N ASP A 187 -5.95 -21.48 19.14
CA ASP A 187 -4.98 -22.55 18.89
C ASP A 187 -3.56 -22.05 18.61
N PHE A 188 -3.27 -20.77 18.79
CA PHE A 188 -1.90 -20.26 18.84
C PHE A 188 -1.42 -20.23 20.29
N PRO A 189 -0.75 -21.29 20.80
CA PRO A 189 -0.14 -21.23 22.11
C PRO A 189 0.94 -20.16 22.08
N VAL A 190 0.71 -19.07 22.81
CA VAL A 190 1.81 -18.21 23.25
C VAL A 190 2.72 -19.12 24.06
N ARG A 191 3.83 -19.58 23.47
CA ARG A 191 4.89 -20.23 24.25
C ARG A 191 5.45 -19.17 25.17
N THR A 192 4.88 -19.05 26.35
CA THR A 192 5.54 -18.40 27.46
C THR A 192 6.83 -19.19 27.67
N MET A 193 7.98 -18.56 27.36
CA MET A 193 9.25 -19.09 27.84
C MET A 193 9.18 -19.01 29.36
N SER A 194 8.89 -20.15 29.99
CA SER A 194 9.05 -20.28 31.43
C SER A 194 10.52 -19.98 31.74
N THR A 195 10.79 -18.95 32.52
CA THR A 195 12.13 -18.71 33.08
C THR A 195 12.47 -19.69 34.20
N SER A 196 11.65 -20.70 34.48
CA SER A 196 11.88 -21.68 35.57
C SER A 196 13.01 -22.68 35.32
N GLY A 197 13.99 -22.33 34.49
CA GLY A 197 15.17 -23.16 34.21
C GLY A 197 16.52 -22.47 34.41
N MET A 198 16.57 -21.15 34.67
CA MET A 198 17.83 -20.47 34.94
C MET A 198 18.15 -20.48 36.45
N GLY A 199 18.43 -21.68 36.96
CA GLY A 199 19.12 -21.82 38.25
C GLY A 199 20.63 -21.80 38.01
N CYS A 200 21.29 -20.73 38.42
CA CYS A 200 22.75 -20.72 38.55
C CYS A 200 23.08 -21.45 39.87
N SER A 201 23.73 -22.61 39.80
CA SER A 201 24.31 -23.25 40.98
C SER A 201 25.56 -22.48 41.38
N THR A 202 25.61 -22.00 42.62
CA THR A 202 26.82 -21.47 43.27
C THR A 202 27.85 -22.56 43.49
#